data_AF-A0A962DQP6-F1
#
_entry.id   AF-A0A962DQP6-F1
#
_cell.length_a   1.000
_cell.length_b   1.000
_cell.length_c   1.000
_cell.angle_alpha   90.00
_cell.angle_beta   90.00
_cell.angle_gamma   90.00
#
_symmetry.space_group_name_H-M   'P 1'
#
loop_
_entity.id
_entity.type
_entity.pdbx_description
1 polymer ?
#
loop_
_entity_poly.entity_id
_entity_poly.type
_entity_poly.pdbx_seq_one_letter_code
_entity_poly.pdbx_strand_id
1 'polypeptide(L)'
;MARPSIQQRRQFATAVSALLKLPLQRYPLAALFMSLMMAAGWGVLVWSGKPKWVYGSLALHAYALMFIGMLSAMVWTSVCRPESQTLPRFRTGLATVWGWYLLVFAVLPGAIAHACGVDGLLVASGLCLLLATSIASGSGLRWAALVWLLPLPLGIWPNVAREIWLALTESALSPLLLIAIAAVLMRIVWRRLMRVSDGAPTLSPADLNVADLSSAADQARISQAGGIAIWMQKLQHRFSATAFDSALRALALGRRGSAERAIGMVLLPNTHWRGMALETFVTAAFVGFIAWIFAQRASGPPPINLVASYVGLLTALRFQQLHRATLMLRPSLVDVYLASAPRSQLEFSESVASALTRSLLPSTLFAVTLLAVLSVLYPQEQRWPLILGGTAGAFGSSLAGLGVVLMLLDSERPRLILGMVVLSMLGAIPTSLCVSAALYSKAPLLVAALVLAGAGGFYTYARAQAIRWPIRFDGAT
;
A
#
# COMPACT_ATOMS: atom_id res chain seq x y z
N MET A 1 40.99 -20.32 0.56
CA MET A 1 40.07 -19.17 0.36
C MET A 1 40.81 -17.89 0.67
N ALA A 2 41.01 -16.99 -0.30
CA ALA A 2 41.72 -15.72 -0.10
C ALA A 2 40.93 -14.78 0.83
N ARG A 3 41.61 -14.16 1.80
CA ARG A 3 40.97 -13.17 2.69
C ARG A 3 40.57 -11.93 1.87
N PRO A 4 39.32 -11.45 1.98
CA PRO A 4 38.88 -10.27 1.25
C PRO A 4 39.68 -9.04 1.68
N SER A 5 40.09 -8.23 0.71
CA SER A 5 40.88 -7.02 0.94
C SER A 5 40.12 -6.00 1.80
N ILE A 6 40.84 -5.10 2.47
CA ILE A 6 40.26 -4.04 3.31
C ILE A 6 39.27 -3.19 2.49
N GLN A 7 39.60 -2.91 1.23
CA GLN A 7 38.75 -2.16 0.30
C GLN A 7 37.44 -2.89 -0.01
N GLN A 8 37.48 -4.21 -0.26
CA GLN A 8 36.29 -5.03 -0.49
C GLN A 8 35.38 -5.09 0.75
N ARG A 9 35.96 -5.15 1.96
CA ARG A 9 35.19 -5.12 3.21
C ARG A 9 34.49 -3.78 3.41
N ARG A 10 35.19 -2.66 3.14
CA ARG A 10 34.60 -1.31 3.21
C ARG A 10 33.47 -1.13 2.21
N GLN A 11 33.67 -1.52 0.94
CA GLN A 11 32.63 -1.44 -0.08
C GLN A 11 31.38 -2.24 0.29
N PHE A 12 31.57 -3.46 0.82
CA PHE A 12 30.46 -4.29 1.29
C PHE A 12 29.72 -3.65 2.48
N ALA A 13 30.43 -3.10 3.46
CA ALA A 13 29.83 -2.41 4.60
C ALA A 13 29.03 -1.17 4.16
N THR A 14 29.56 -0.39 3.20
CA THR A 14 28.85 0.76 2.63
C THR A 14 27.58 0.32 1.90
N ALA A 15 27.63 -0.77 1.12
CA ALA A 15 26.46 -1.31 0.44
C ALA A 15 25.38 -1.78 1.43
N VAL A 16 25.76 -2.51 2.48
CA VAL A 16 24.83 -2.94 3.54
C VAL A 16 24.23 -1.73 4.27
N SER A 17 25.05 -0.72 4.60
CA SER A 17 24.57 0.52 5.23
C SER A 17 23.59 1.28 4.34
N ALA A 18 23.86 1.37 3.03
CA ALA A 18 22.96 1.98 2.08
C ALA A 18 21.62 1.24 2.01
N LEU A 19 21.64 -0.10 1.95
CA LEU A 19 20.43 -0.93 1.96
C LEU A 19 19.61 -0.83 3.26
N LEU A 20 20.27 -0.65 4.41
CA LEU A 20 19.62 -0.38 5.71
C LEU A 20 19.00 1.02 5.77
N LYS A 21 19.67 2.03 5.21
CA LYS A 21 19.20 3.43 5.21
C LYS A 21 18.11 3.68 4.18
N LEU A 22 18.01 2.87 3.13
CA LEU A 22 17.06 3.04 2.04
C LEU A 22 15.58 3.11 2.50
N PRO A 23 15.08 2.22 3.37
CA PRO A 23 13.74 2.34 3.95
C PRO A 23 13.55 3.64 4.75
N LEU A 24 14.53 4.04 5.55
CA LEU A 24 14.52 5.30 6.32
C LEU A 24 14.52 6.51 5.39
N GLN A 25 15.22 6.46 4.27
CA GLN A 25 15.26 7.55 3.29
C GLN A 25 13.98 7.66 2.48
N ARG A 26 13.33 6.53 2.17
CA ARG A 26 12.07 6.52 1.41
C ARG A 26 10.83 6.74 2.26
N TYR A 27 10.90 6.43 3.55
CA TYR A 27 9.79 6.52 4.49
C TYR A 27 10.22 7.13 5.86
N PRO A 28 10.93 8.28 5.96
CA PRO A 28 11.52 8.73 7.22
C PRO A 28 10.50 9.08 8.28
N LEU A 29 9.33 9.62 7.92
CA LEU A 29 8.28 9.89 8.91
C LEU A 29 7.63 8.61 9.44
N ALA A 30 7.35 7.63 8.57
CA ALA A 30 6.82 6.34 9.01
C ALA A 30 7.87 5.57 9.83
N ALA A 31 9.14 5.61 9.40
CA ALA A 31 10.23 5.03 10.14
C ALA A 31 10.46 5.74 11.48
N LEU A 32 10.35 7.07 11.54
CA LEU A 32 10.40 7.84 12.79
C LEU A 32 9.26 7.44 13.72
N PHE A 33 8.02 7.45 13.24
CA PHE A 33 6.85 7.09 14.04
C PHE A 33 6.93 5.65 14.56
N MET A 34 7.28 4.69 13.69
CA MET A 34 7.42 3.29 14.10
C MET A 34 8.64 3.08 15.02
N SER A 35 9.73 3.82 14.82
CA SER A 35 10.88 3.78 15.76
C SER A 35 10.51 4.37 17.11
N LEU A 36 9.72 5.43 17.15
CA LEU A 36 9.19 6.01 18.39
C LEU A 36 8.21 5.06 19.08
N MET A 37 7.32 4.40 18.34
CA MET A 37 6.44 3.36 18.89
C MET A 37 7.22 2.18 19.46
N MET A 38 8.26 1.72 18.75
CA MET A 38 9.16 0.70 19.27
C MET A 38 9.87 1.20 20.53
N ALA A 39 10.52 2.36 20.48
CA ALA A 39 11.23 2.93 21.62
C ALA A 39 10.31 3.14 22.84
N ALA A 40 9.07 3.58 22.62
CA ALA A 40 8.05 3.67 23.65
C ALA A 40 7.67 2.30 24.21
N GLY A 41 7.52 1.28 23.35
CA GLY A 41 7.31 -0.10 23.78
C GLY A 41 8.45 -0.57 24.69
N TRP A 42 9.70 -0.41 24.23
CA TRP A 42 10.89 -0.76 25.01
C TRP A 42 11.00 0.02 26.32
N GLY A 43 10.75 1.33 26.28
CA GLY A 43 10.80 2.19 27.46
C GLY A 43 9.79 1.78 28.54
N VAL A 44 8.57 1.42 28.15
CA VAL A 44 7.54 0.92 29.07
C VAL A 44 7.96 -0.39 29.72
N LEU A 45 8.62 -1.28 28.97
CA LEU A 45 9.05 -2.59 29.44
C LEU A 45 10.21 -2.48 30.44
N VAL A 46 11.15 -1.57 30.20
CA VAL A 46 12.31 -1.30 31.08
C VAL A 46 11.90 -0.58 32.37
N TRP A 47 10.96 0.37 32.30
CA TRP A 47 10.57 1.18 33.48
C TRP A 47 9.50 0.56 34.37
N SER A 48 8.56 -0.20 33.81
CA SER A 48 7.41 -0.66 34.60
C SER A 48 7.69 -1.90 35.44
N GLY A 49 8.61 -2.79 35.01
CA GLY A 49 8.95 -4.06 35.68
C GLY A 49 7.77 -5.01 35.95
N LYS A 50 6.57 -4.68 35.47
CA LYS A 50 5.31 -5.33 35.81
C LYS A 50 4.82 -6.18 34.62
N PRO A 51 4.47 -7.46 34.82
CA PRO A 51 4.14 -8.39 33.73
C PRO A 51 2.93 -7.95 32.89
N LYS A 52 1.98 -7.19 33.46
CA LYS A 52 0.82 -6.66 32.71
C LYS A 52 1.22 -5.63 31.64
N TRP A 53 2.28 -4.88 31.85
CA TRP A 53 2.77 -3.87 30.91
C TRP A 53 3.68 -4.47 29.83
N VAL A 54 4.26 -5.64 30.09
CA VAL A 54 5.05 -6.41 29.11
C VAL A 54 4.21 -6.77 27.88
N TYR A 55 2.96 -7.20 28.07
CA TYR A 55 2.06 -7.52 26.96
C TYR A 55 1.66 -6.29 26.13
N GLY A 56 1.38 -5.15 26.78
CA GLY A 56 1.09 -3.90 26.09
C GLY A 56 2.28 -3.37 25.29
N SER A 57 3.49 -3.49 25.84
CA SER A 57 4.73 -3.17 25.16
C SER A 57 5.03 -4.09 23.98
N LEU A 58 4.88 -5.41 24.16
CA LEU A 58 5.04 -6.40 23.08
C LEU A 58 4.03 -6.17 21.96
N ALA A 59 2.79 -5.79 22.27
CA ALA A 59 1.78 -5.43 21.28
C ALA A 59 2.18 -4.18 20.47
N LEU A 60 2.71 -3.15 21.15
CA LEU A 60 3.20 -1.92 20.49
C LEU A 60 4.40 -2.22 19.57
N HIS A 61 5.35 -3.04 20.04
CA HIS A 61 6.49 -3.50 19.25
C HIS A 61 6.05 -4.35 18.05
N ALA A 62 5.16 -5.31 18.25
CA ALA A 62 4.61 -6.16 17.19
C ALA A 62 3.91 -5.31 16.11
N TYR A 63 3.12 -4.31 16.51
CA TYR A 63 2.49 -3.40 15.58
C TYR A 63 3.51 -2.61 14.76
N ALA A 64 4.50 -2.00 15.41
CA ALA A 64 5.54 -1.25 14.73
C ALA A 64 6.41 -2.14 13.81
N LEU A 65 6.74 -3.34 14.27
CA LEU A 65 7.47 -4.36 13.51
C LEU A 65 6.74 -4.72 12.22
N MET A 66 5.41 -4.84 12.27
CA MET A 66 4.60 -5.16 11.10
C MET A 66 4.76 -4.11 9.99
N PHE A 67 4.67 -2.82 10.36
CA PHE A 67 4.82 -1.74 9.38
C PHE A 67 6.27 -1.57 8.91
N ILE A 68 7.25 -1.68 9.80
CA ILE A 68 8.68 -1.59 9.43
C ILE A 68 9.04 -2.71 8.44
N GLY A 69 8.64 -3.96 8.72
CA GLY A 69 8.89 -5.09 7.82
C GLY A 69 8.23 -4.90 6.46
N MET A 70 6.96 -4.49 6.45
CA MET A 70 6.20 -4.24 5.21
C MET A 70 6.81 -3.11 4.37
N LEU A 71 7.04 -1.94 4.96
CA LEU A 71 7.59 -0.78 4.24
C LEU A 71 9.02 -1.06 3.73
N SER A 72 9.83 -1.75 4.52
CA SER A 72 11.20 -2.12 4.11
C SER A 72 11.18 -3.07 2.92
N ALA A 73 10.28 -4.06 2.92
CA ALA A 73 10.11 -4.97 1.78
C ALA A 73 9.61 -4.26 0.52
N MET A 74 8.73 -3.26 0.64
CA MET A 74 8.33 -2.41 -0.49
C MET A 74 9.52 -1.65 -1.10
N VAL A 75 10.49 -1.21 -0.28
CA VAL A 75 11.73 -0.63 -0.81
C VAL A 75 12.61 -1.69 -1.47
N TRP A 76 12.87 -2.81 -0.80
CA TRP A 76 13.77 -3.83 -1.32
C TRP A 76 13.29 -4.42 -2.64
N THR A 77 11.98 -4.66 -2.80
CA THR A 77 11.40 -5.10 -4.09
C THR A 77 11.73 -4.15 -5.23
N SER A 78 11.76 -2.83 -4.97
CA SER A 78 12.06 -1.83 -5.99
C SER A 78 13.54 -1.74 -6.36
N VAL A 79 14.43 -2.21 -5.46
CA VAL A 79 15.89 -2.22 -5.63
C VAL A 79 16.37 -3.56 -6.20
N CYS A 80 15.64 -4.66 -6.00
CA CYS A 80 15.94 -5.99 -6.55
C CYS A 80 15.64 -6.09 -8.06
N ARG A 81 16.16 -5.14 -8.85
CA ARG A 81 16.10 -5.15 -10.32
C ARG A 81 17.27 -5.93 -10.93
N PRO A 82 17.18 -6.39 -12.19
CA PRO A 82 18.27 -7.09 -12.86
C PRO A 82 19.61 -6.36 -12.73
N GLU A 83 19.63 -5.04 -12.92
CA GLU A 83 20.87 -4.25 -12.87
C GLU A 83 21.52 -4.33 -11.47
N SER A 84 20.73 -4.17 -10.41
CA SER A 84 21.22 -4.28 -9.04
C SER A 84 21.66 -5.70 -8.67
N GLN A 85 21.02 -6.73 -9.23
CA GLN A 85 21.35 -8.13 -8.96
C GLN A 85 22.67 -8.57 -9.59
N THR A 86 23.14 -7.86 -10.62
CA THR A 86 24.49 -8.06 -11.19
C THR A 86 25.61 -7.48 -10.32
N LEU A 87 25.28 -6.60 -9.36
CA LEU A 87 26.29 -6.00 -8.48
C LEU A 87 26.96 -7.07 -7.60
N PRO A 88 28.29 -6.98 -7.40
CA PRO A 88 29.04 -7.97 -6.65
C PRO A 88 28.51 -8.07 -5.21
N ARG A 89 28.21 -9.30 -4.79
CA ARG A 89 27.74 -9.64 -3.42
C ARG A 89 26.42 -8.97 -3.02
N PHE A 90 25.62 -8.45 -3.96
CA PHE A 90 24.31 -7.86 -3.66
C PHE A 90 23.42 -8.82 -2.85
N ARG A 91 23.38 -10.10 -3.25
CA ARG A 91 22.64 -11.15 -2.54
C ARG A 91 23.12 -11.28 -1.09
N THR A 92 24.42 -11.40 -0.88
CA THR A 92 24.98 -11.50 0.48
C THR A 92 24.71 -10.24 1.30
N GLY A 93 24.74 -9.07 0.67
CA GLY A 93 24.40 -7.79 1.31
C GLY A 93 22.95 -7.76 1.78
N LEU A 94 22.00 -8.12 0.91
CA LEU A 94 20.58 -8.18 1.25
C LEU A 94 20.30 -9.21 2.36
N ALA A 95 20.93 -10.39 2.30
CA ALA A 95 20.82 -11.39 3.36
C ALA A 95 21.36 -10.87 4.70
N THR A 96 22.44 -10.08 4.67
CA THR A 96 23.02 -9.45 5.87
C THR A 96 22.05 -8.43 6.47
N VAL A 97 21.37 -7.63 5.63
CA VAL A 97 20.32 -6.69 6.05
C VAL A 97 19.16 -7.42 6.73
N TRP A 98 18.70 -8.53 6.14
CA TRP A 98 17.64 -9.35 6.74
C TRP A 98 18.07 -9.98 8.06
N GLY A 99 19.34 -10.41 8.18
CA GLY A 99 19.92 -10.88 9.42
C GLY A 99 19.93 -9.80 10.51
N TRP A 100 20.28 -8.57 10.17
CA TRP A 100 20.19 -7.43 11.09
C TRP A 100 18.75 -7.16 11.54
N TYR A 101 17.78 -7.24 10.63
CA TYR A 101 16.37 -7.10 11.01
C TYR A 101 15.93 -8.17 11.98
N LEU A 102 16.28 -9.44 11.73
CA LEU A 102 15.97 -10.54 12.65
C LEU A 102 16.60 -10.32 14.03
N LEU A 103 17.88 -9.93 14.06
CA LEU A 103 18.62 -9.70 15.30
C LEU A 103 17.99 -8.58 16.14
N VAL A 104 17.75 -7.41 15.52
CA VAL A 104 17.29 -6.20 16.21
C VAL A 104 15.81 -6.26 16.55
N PHE A 105 14.98 -6.83 15.66
CA PHE A 105 13.52 -6.75 15.80
C PHE A 105 12.85 -8.01 16.33
N ALA A 106 13.54 -9.15 16.41
CA ALA A 106 12.98 -10.39 16.98
C ALA A 106 13.85 -10.97 18.10
N VAL A 107 15.16 -11.15 17.87
CA VAL A 107 16.05 -11.81 18.86
C VAL A 107 16.28 -10.94 20.09
N LEU A 108 16.72 -9.69 19.91
CA LEU A 108 16.93 -8.75 21.02
C LEU A 108 15.65 -8.55 21.85
N PRO A 109 14.47 -8.34 21.23
CA PRO A 109 13.19 -8.32 21.92
C PRO A 109 12.87 -9.55 22.77
N GLY A 110 13.13 -10.74 22.23
CA GLY A 110 12.96 -11.99 22.98
C GLY A 110 13.92 -12.12 24.16
N ALA A 111 15.18 -11.68 23.99
CA ALA A 111 16.15 -11.68 25.09
C ALA A 111 15.73 -10.74 26.23
N ILE A 112 15.18 -9.57 25.91
CA ILE A 112 14.65 -8.64 26.91
C ILE A 112 13.41 -9.24 27.59
N ALA A 113 12.49 -9.85 26.82
CA ALA A 113 11.32 -10.52 27.38
C ALA A 113 11.72 -11.65 28.36
N HIS A 114 12.78 -12.41 28.03
CA HIS A 114 13.36 -13.41 28.93
C HIS A 114 13.88 -12.80 30.23
N ALA A 115 14.62 -11.70 30.14
CA ALA A 115 15.11 -10.97 31.33
C ALA A 115 13.97 -10.45 32.22
N CYS A 116 12.78 -10.20 31.65
CA CYS A 116 11.59 -9.79 32.39
C CYS A 116 10.70 -10.95 32.85
N GLY A 117 11.16 -12.20 32.76
CA GLY A 117 10.45 -13.38 33.26
C GLY A 117 9.37 -13.94 32.32
N VAL A 118 9.38 -13.58 31.04
CA VAL A 118 8.50 -14.15 29.99
C VAL A 118 9.29 -15.16 29.15
N ASP A 119 8.62 -16.11 28.50
CA ASP A 119 9.27 -17.03 27.55
C ASP A 119 9.83 -16.26 26.33
N GLY A 120 11.10 -15.90 26.41
CA GLY A 120 11.79 -15.15 25.37
C GLY A 120 11.96 -15.92 24.06
N LEU A 121 11.99 -17.26 24.10
CA LEU A 121 12.11 -18.08 22.90
C LEU A 121 10.80 -18.07 22.11
N LEU A 122 9.67 -18.18 22.81
CA LEU A 122 8.34 -18.05 22.22
C LEU A 122 8.11 -16.62 21.67
N VAL A 123 8.53 -15.59 22.41
CA VAL A 123 8.46 -14.19 21.95
C VAL A 123 9.32 -13.97 20.70
N ALA A 124 10.58 -14.41 20.70
CA ALA A 124 11.48 -14.25 19.56
C ALA A 124 10.97 -14.98 18.31
N SER A 125 10.47 -16.20 18.47
CA SER A 125 9.92 -17.01 17.37
C SER A 125 8.62 -16.42 16.83
N GLY A 126 7.73 -15.91 17.68
CA GLY A 126 6.53 -15.18 17.29
C GLY A 126 6.84 -13.89 16.53
N LEU A 127 7.79 -13.09 17.02
CA LEU A 127 8.25 -11.87 16.33
C LEU A 127 8.97 -12.18 15.01
N CYS A 128 9.71 -13.29 14.94
CA CYS A 128 10.32 -13.77 13.70
C CYS A 128 9.26 -14.11 12.65
N LEU A 129 8.21 -14.84 13.04
CA LEU A 129 7.08 -15.13 12.17
C LEU A 129 6.37 -13.84 11.73
N LEU A 130 6.14 -12.91 12.66
CA LEU A 130 5.51 -11.62 12.36
C LEU A 130 6.36 -10.78 11.39
N LEU A 131 7.66 -10.74 11.57
CA LEU A 131 8.57 -10.06 10.65
C LEU A 131 8.54 -10.71 9.26
N ALA A 132 8.57 -12.05 9.19
CA ALA A 132 8.51 -12.79 7.93
C ALA A 132 7.20 -12.56 7.18
N THR A 133 6.06 -12.60 7.87
CA THR A 133 4.75 -12.29 7.27
C THR A 133 4.70 -10.85 6.80
N SER A 134 5.22 -9.91 7.57
CA SER A 134 5.25 -8.49 7.23
C SER A 134 6.12 -8.18 6.01
N ILE A 135 7.30 -8.79 5.94
CA ILE A 135 8.17 -8.73 4.76
C ILE A 135 7.47 -9.35 3.55
N ALA A 136 6.81 -10.49 3.73
CA ALA A 136 6.05 -11.14 2.67
C ALA A 136 4.92 -10.22 2.15
N SER A 137 4.17 -9.59 3.05
CA SER A 137 3.12 -8.61 2.74
C SER A 137 3.65 -7.44 1.90
N GLY A 138 4.75 -6.82 2.33
CA GLY A 138 5.39 -5.74 1.58
C GLY A 138 6.00 -6.17 0.25
N SER A 139 6.27 -7.47 0.08
CA SER A 139 6.80 -8.02 -1.17
C SER A 139 5.75 -8.17 -2.28
N GLY A 140 4.45 -8.19 -1.97
CA GLY A 140 3.37 -8.17 -2.97
C GLY A 140 1.98 -8.64 -2.50
N LEU A 141 0.98 -8.41 -3.36
CA LEU A 141 -0.46 -8.44 -3.06
C LEU A 141 -1.00 -9.75 -2.44
N ARG A 142 -0.45 -10.91 -2.81
CA ARG A 142 -0.93 -12.23 -2.35
C ARG A 142 -0.61 -12.54 -0.91
N TRP A 143 0.59 -12.14 -0.49
CA TRP A 143 1.04 -12.35 0.88
C TRP A 143 0.42 -11.34 1.82
N ALA A 144 0.18 -10.11 1.34
CA ALA A 144 -0.61 -9.13 2.06
C ALA A 144 -2.00 -9.68 2.39
N ALA A 145 -2.69 -10.30 1.43
CA ALA A 145 -3.97 -10.94 1.68
C ALA A 145 -3.88 -12.05 2.76
N LEU A 146 -2.83 -12.88 2.77
CA LEU A 146 -2.63 -13.94 3.78
C LEU A 146 -2.34 -13.39 5.20
N VAL A 147 -1.55 -12.32 5.31
CA VAL A 147 -1.27 -11.67 6.60
C VAL A 147 -2.52 -11.11 7.24
N TRP A 148 -3.46 -10.63 6.42
CA TRP A 148 -4.75 -10.14 6.90
C TRP A 148 -5.80 -11.26 7.05
N LEU A 149 -5.72 -12.33 6.25
CA LEU A 149 -6.63 -13.49 6.30
C LEU A 149 -6.36 -14.46 7.45
N LEU A 150 -5.24 -14.40 8.18
CA LEU A 150 -4.98 -15.26 9.34
C LEU A 150 -5.54 -14.69 10.67
N PRO A 151 -5.35 -13.39 10.98
CA PRO A 151 -5.96 -12.75 12.14
C PRO A 151 -7.48 -12.68 12.07
N LEU A 152 -8.02 -12.62 10.85
CA LEU A 152 -9.46 -12.62 10.57
C LEU A 152 -10.17 -13.84 11.20
N PRO A 153 -9.87 -15.10 10.82
CA PRO A 153 -10.48 -16.31 11.37
C PRO A 153 -10.14 -16.51 12.84
N LEU A 154 -8.94 -16.14 13.29
CA LEU A 154 -8.59 -16.18 14.72
C LEU A 154 -9.46 -15.24 15.55
N GLY A 155 -9.75 -14.04 15.05
CA GLY A 155 -10.72 -13.15 15.71
C GLY A 155 -12.18 -13.60 15.52
N ILE A 156 -12.48 -14.42 14.51
CA ILE A 156 -13.85 -14.93 14.24
C ILE A 156 -14.23 -16.05 15.21
N TRP A 157 -13.29 -16.93 15.52
CA TRP A 157 -13.46 -18.01 16.49
C TRP A 157 -12.55 -17.79 17.70
N PRO A 158 -12.96 -16.94 18.67
CA PRO A 158 -12.12 -16.64 19.83
C PRO A 158 -11.78 -17.89 20.65
N ASN A 159 -12.66 -18.90 20.66
CA ASN A 159 -12.39 -20.18 21.31
C ASN A 159 -11.29 -20.95 20.59
N VAL A 160 -11.32 -21.02 19.26
CA VAL A 160 -10.27 -21.67 18.47
C VAL A 160 -8.95 -20.90 18.59
N ALA A 161 -8.98 -19.57 18.57
CA ALA A 161 -7.78 -18.77 18.81
C ALA A 161 -7.21 -18.95 20.22
N ARG A 162 -8.08 -19.09 21.23
CA ARG A 162 -7.68 -19.42 22.60
C ARG A 162 -7.07 -20.81 22.67
N GLU A 163 -7.66 -21.81 22.04
CA GLU A 163 -7.13 -23.18 22.00
C GLU A 163 -5.79 -23.25 21.25
N ILE A 164 -5.67 -22.55 20.12
CA ILE A 164 -4.39 -22.41 19.40
C ILE A 164 -3.36 -21.70 20.27
N TRP A 165 -3.75 -20.64 20.97
CA TRP A 165 -2.86 -19.91 21.88
C TRP A 165 -2.37 -20.80 23.03
N LEU A 166 -3.28 -21.54 23.68
CA LEU A 166 -2.96 -22.48 24.74
C LEU A 166 -2.02 -23.59 24.23
N ALA A 167 -2.36 -24.20 23.09
CA ALA A 167 -1.52 -25.21 22.45
C ALA A 167 -0.13 -24.66 22.09
N LEU A 168 -0.04 -23.40 21.66
CA LEU A 168 1.24 -22.74 21.37
C LEU A 168 2.05 -22.46 22.64
N THR A 169 1.41 -22.04 23.74
CA THR A 169 2.12 -21.74 24.99
C THR A 169 2.49 -22.98 25.80
N GLU A 170 1.74 -24.06 25.68
CA GLU A 170 1.98 -25.30 26.45
C GLU A 170 2.96 -26.25 25.73
N SER A 171 3.07 -26.17 24.40
CA SER A 171 3.95 -27.04 23.64
C SER A 171 5.38 -26.49 23.54
N ALA A 172 6.34 -27.30 24.00
CA ALA A 172 7.78 -27.01 23.85
C ALA A 172 8.25 -26.94 22.38
N LEU A 173 7.47 -27.48 21.44
CA LEU A 173 7.80 -27.49 20.01
C LEU A 173 7.29 -26.26 19.25
N SER A 174 6.44 -25.43 19.85
CA SER A 174 5.87 -24.24 19.22
C SER A 174 6.91 -23.27 18.66
N PRO A 175 8.01 -22.96 19.38
CA PRO A 175 9.04 -22.05 18.86
C PRO A 175 9.69 -22.57 17.57
N LEU A 176 9.92 -23.89 17.48
CA LEU A 176 10.45 -24.54 16.27
C LEU A 176 9.47 -24.44 15.11
N LEU A 177 8.18 -24.69 15.36
CA LEU A 177 7.13 -24.58 14.34
C LEU A 177 7.04 -23.15 13.79
N LEU A 178 7.01 -22.14 14.66
CA LEU A 178 6.94 -20.73 14.27
C LEU A 178 8.15 -20.31 13.43
N ILE A 179 9.36 -20.73 13.81
CA ILE A 179 10.59 -20.47 13.05
C ILE A 179 10.56 -21.20 11.70
N ALA A 180 10.10 -22.45 11.66
CA ALA A 180 10.00 -23.22 10.42
C ALA A 180 9.06 -22.53 9.41
N ILE A 181 7.89 -22.08 9.86
CA ILE A 181 6.94 -21.33 9.01
C ILE A 181 7.58 -20.02 8.54
N ALA A 182 8.23 -19.26 9.44
CA ALA A 182 8.92 -18.03 9.10
C ALA A 182 10.01 -18.26 8.04
N ALA A 183 10.80 -19.32 8.17
CA ALA A 183 11.85 -19.70 7.22
C ALA A 183 11.27 -20.07 5.84
N VAL A 184 10.15 -20.79 5.80
CA VAL A 184 9.45 -21.10 4.54
C VAL A 184 8.98 -19.83 3.85
N LEU A 185 8.32 -18.91 4.60
CA LEU A 185 7.88 -17.62 4.07
C LEU A 185 9.04 -16.81 3.52
N MET A 186 10.12 -16.67 4.30
CA MET A 186 11.31 -15.94 3.87
C MET A 186 11.98 -16.56 2.66
N ARG A 187 12.01 -17.90 2.56
CA ARG A 187 12.53 -18.61 1.37
C ARG A 187 11.69 -18.31 0.13
N ILE A 188 10.37 -18.25 0.26
CA ILE A 188 9.48 -17.92 -0.86
C ILE A 188 9.70 -16.47 -1.30
N VAL A 189 9.75 -15.52 -0.36
CA VAL A 189 10.04 -14.11 -0.66
C VAL A 189 11.41 -13.96 -1.31
N TRP A 190 12.43 -14.62 -0.78
CA TRP A 190 13.79 -14.62 -1.33
C TRP A 190 13.83 -15.10 -2.77
N ARG A 191 13.25 -16.28 -3.03
CA ARG A 191 13.17 -16.84 -4.39
C ARG A 191 12.51 -15.87 -5.36
N ARG A 192 11.47 -15.17 -4.92
CA ARG A 192 10.78 -14.18 -5.75
C ARG A 192 11.62 -12.96 -6.04
N LEU A 193 12.27 -12.38 -5.03
CA LEU A 193 13.15 -11.22 -5.20
C LEU A 193 14.37 -11.51 -6.06
N MET A 194 14.82 -12.77 -6.10
CA MET A 194 16.01 -13.21 -6.83
C MET A 194 15.73 -13.74 -8.25
N ARG A 195 14.46 -13.74 -8.69
CA ARG A 195 14.15 -14.04 -10.10
C ARG A 195 14.50 -12.81 -10.94
N VAL A 196 15.52 -12.96 -11.78
CA VAL A 196 15.82 -12.02 -12.86
C VAL A 196 14.75 -12.22 -13.93
N SER A 197 14.05 -11.16 -14.30
CA SER A 197 13.12 -11.16 -15.43
C SER A 197 13.75 -10.30 -16.51
N ASP A 198 14.02 -10.88 -17.67
CA ASP A 198 14.64 -10.22 -18.83
C ASP A 198 13.66 -9.32 -19.59
N GLY A 199 12.79 -8.61 -18.88
CA GLY A 199 11.94 -7.58 -19.47
C GLY A 199 12.78 -6.35 -19.76
N ALA A 200 13.34 -6.26 -20.96
CA ALA A 200 14.12 -5.10 -21.41
C ALA A 200 13.34 -3.78 -21.24
N PRO A 201 13.94 -2.71 -20.70
CA PRO A 201 13.38 -1.37 -20.78
C PRO A 201 13.87 -0.72 -22.08
N THR A 202 13.57 -1.30 -23.23
CA THR A 202 13.94 -0.73 -24.54
C THR A 202 12.90 -1.08 -25.59
N LEU A 203 11.82 -0.31 -25.67
CA LEU A 203 11.07 -0.16 -26.92
C LEU A 203 10.66 1.31 -27.05
N SER A 204 11.05 1.89 -28.19
CA SER A 204 10.57 3.17 -28.65
C SER A 204 9.03 3.11 -28.76
N PRO A 205 8.31 4.15 -28.30
CA PRO A 205 6.85 4.26 -28.36
C PRO A 205 6.23 4.11 -29.76
N ALA A 206 7.04 4.26 -30.81
CA ALA A 206 6.60 4.09 -32.20
C ALA A 206 6.39 2.62 -32.62
N ASP A 207 6.95 1.65 -31.87
CA ASP A 207 6.88 0.21 -32.20
C ASP A 207 5.93 -0.59 -31.30
N LEU A 208 5.15 0.09 -30.45
CA LEU A 208 4.25 -0.56 -29.49
C LEU A 208 2.85 -0.75 -30.07
N ASN A 209 2.59 -1.95 -30.59
CA ASN A 209 1.23 -2.49 -30.58
C ASN A 209 0.77 -2.64 -29.11
N VAL A 210 -0.52 -2.44 -28.84
CA VAL A 210 -1.13 -2.56 -27.49
C VAL A 210 -0.85 -3.92 -26.82
N ALA A 211 -0.44 -4.93 -27.60
CA ALA A 211 0.04 -6.24 -27.14
C ALA A 211 1.39 -6.20 -26.39
N ASP A 212 2.28 -5.25 -26.73
CA ASP A 212 3.68 -5.23 -26.27
C ASP A 212 3.93 -4.28 -25.09
N LEU A 213 3.05 -3.29 -24.85
CA LEU A 213 3.09 -2.43 -23.65
C LEU A 213 2.82 -3.22 -22.36
N SER A 214 2.10 -4.35 -22.45
CA SER A 214 1.79 -5.21 -21.32
C SER A 214 2.70 -6.42 -21.18
N SER A 215 3.36 -6.88 -22.25
CA SER A 215 3.97 -8.21 -22.25
C SER A 215 5.21 -8.31 -21.34
N ALA A 216 6.11 -7.33 -21.31
CA ALA A 216 7.37 -7.44 -20.56
C ALA A 216 7.24 -7.25 -19.03
N ALA A 217 6.36 -6.33 -18.59
CA ALA A 217 6.13 -6.07 -17.16
C ALA A 217 5.03 -6.98 -16.56
N ASP A 218 4.04 -7.40 -17.36
CA ASP A 218 3.02 -8.36 -16.91
C ASP A 218 3.48 -9.82 -17.02
N GLN A 219 4.41 -10.24 -17.89
CA GLN A 219 4.85 -11.65 -17.92
C GLN A 219 5.45 -12.14 -16.59
N ALA A 220 6.14 -11.27 -15.85
CA ALA A 220 6.64 -11.57 -14.50
C ALA A 220 5.51 -11.68 -13.45
N ARG A 221 4.38 -10.96 -13.64
CA ARG A 221 3.17 -11.06 -12.79
C ARG A 221 2.27 -12.24 -13.19
N ILE A 222 2.15 -12.51 -14.49
CA ILE A 222 1.31 -13.54 -15.12
C ILE A 222 1.85 -14.94 -14.84
N SER A 223 3.18 -15.14 -14.84
CA SER A 223 3.79 -16.45 -14.49
C SER A 223 3.56 -16.87 -13.04
N GLN A 224 3.05 -15.96 -12.19
CA GLN A 224 2.72 -16.26 -10.81
C GLN A 224 1.21 -16.26 -10.56
N ALA A 225 0.39 -15.44 -11.25
CA ALA A 225 -1.05 -15.26 -11.04
C ALA A 225 -1.87 -16.58 -11.09
N GLY A 226 -2.91 -16.72 -10.24
CA GLY A 226 -3.78 -17.90 -10.21
C GLY A 226 -4.81 -17.77 -11.33
N GLY A 227 -5.41 -18.88 -11.78
CA GLY A 227 -6.31 -18.88 -12.95
C GLY A 227 -7.39 -17.78 -12.91
N ILE A 228 -7.97 -17.52 -11.74
CA ILE A 228 -8.98 -16.46 -11.53
C ILE A 228 -8.39 -15.04 -11.72
N ALA A 229 -7.17 -14.78 -11.21
CA ALA A 229 -6.52 -13.49 -11.37
C ALA A 229 -6.12 -13.22 -12.83
N ILE A 230 -5.65 -14.26 -13.54
CA ILE A 230 -5.34 -14.18 -14.98
C ILE A 230 -6.62 -13.92 -15.78
N TRP A 231 -7.70 -14.61 -15.45
CA TRP A 231 -9.00 -14.42 -16.09
C TRP A 231 -9.52 -12.99 -15.88
N MET A 232 -9.47 -12.49 -14.64
CA MET A 232 -9.91 -11.14 -14.30
C MET A 232 -9.08 -10.07 -15.02
N GLN A 233 -7.75 -10.24 -15.07
CA GLN A 233 -6.87 -9.34 -15.82
C GLN A 233 -7.21 -9.35 -17.32
N LYS A 234 -7.39 -10.52 -17.93
CA LYS A 234 -7.77 -10.62 -19.35
C LYS A 234 -9.12 -9.94 -19.63
N LEU A 235 -10.08 -10.09 -18.73
CA LEU A 235 -11.40 -9.45 -18.87
C LEU A 235 -11.29 -7.92 -18.78
N GLN A 236 -10.53 -7.43 -17.80
CA GLN A 236 -10.27 -6.00 -17.60
C GLN A 236 -9.50 -5.39 -18.78
N HIS A 237 -8.50 -6.10 -19.32
CA HIS A 237 -7.78 -5.69 -20.53
C HIS A 237 -8.70 -5.57 -21.75
N ARG A 238 -9.60 -6.53 -21.97
CA ARG A 238 -10.56 -6.47 -23.09
C ARG A 238 -11.45 -5.24 -22.98
N PHE A 239 -11.97 -4.95 -21.78
CA PHE A 239 -12.80 -3.77 -21.57
C PHE A 239 -12.01 -2.46 -21.77
N SER A 240 -10.80 -2.37 -21.23
CA SER A 240 -9.93 -1.20 -21.41
C SER A 240 -9.55 -0.98 -22.88
N ALA A 241 -9.19 -2.04 -23.62
CA ALA A 241 -8.86 -1.93 -25.05
C ALA A 241 -10.04 -1.40 -25.87
N THR A 242 -11.24 -1.97 -25.68
CA THR A 242 -12.44 -1.48 -26.39
C THR A 242 -12.79 -0.03 -26.04
N ALA A 243 -12.57 0.38 -24.78
CA ALA A 243 -12.78 1.76 -24.35
C ALA A 243 -11.75 2.70 -24.99
N PHE A 244 -10.49 2.29 -25.06
CA PHE A 244 -9.42 3.06 -25.67
C PHE A 244 -9.63 3.26 -27.18
N ASP A 245 -9.99 2.21 -27.91
CA ASP A 245 -10.33 2.30 -29.34
C ASP A 245 -11.49 3.25 -29.61
N SER A 246 -12.45 3.34 -28.67
CA SER A 246 -13.57 4.28 -28.78
C SER A 246 -13.12 5.74 -28.54
N ALA A 247 -12.15 5.95 -27.65
CA ALA A 247 -11.58 7.27 -27.38
C ALA A 247 -10.71 7.75 -28.55
N LEU A 248 -9.89 6.87 -29.13
CA LEU A 248 -9.09 7.17 -30.32
C LEU A 248 -9.98 7.49 -31.54
N ARG A 249 -11.06 6.73 -31.76
CA ARG A 249 -12.04 7.05 -32.81
C ARG A 249 -12.71 8.41 -32.58
N ALA A 250 -13.04 8.75 -31.33
CA ALA A 250 -13.61 10.05 -31.01
C ALA A 250 -12.61 11.21 -31.20
N LEU A 251 -11.31 10.95 -31.00
CA LEU A 251 -10.22 11.87 -31.26
C LEU A 251 -10.02 12.11 -32.76
N ALA A 252 -10.00 11.05 -33.56
CA ALA A 252 -9.92 11.14 -35.02
C ALA A 252 -11.11 11.92 -35.62
N LEU A 253 -12.27 11.86 -34.99
CA LEU A 253 -13.48 12.61 -35.38
C LEU A 253 -13.50 14.06 -34.84
N GLY A 254 -12.43 14.54 -34.18
CA GLY A 254 -12.32 15.92 -33.71
C GLY A 254 -13.31 16.32 -32.62
N ARG A 255 -13.87 15.36 -31.87
CA ARG A 255 -14.89 15.67 -30.84
C ARG A 255 -14.27 16.43 -29.68
N ARG A 256 -14.94 17.48 -29.20
CA ARG A 256 -14.51 18.24 -28.01
C ARG A 256 -14.31 17.32 -26.80
N GLY A 257 -13.19 17.47 -26.10
CA GLY A 257 -12.84 16.68 -24.90
C GLY A 257 -12.35 15.25 -25.16
N SER A 258 -12.19 14.84 -26.42
CA SER A 258 -11.64 13.52 -26.79
C SER A 258 -10.15 13.38 -26.46
N ALA A 259 -9.36 14.44 -26.63
CA ALA A 259 -7.95 14.49 -26.25
C ALA A 259 -7.75 14.25 -24.75
N GLU A 260 -8.48 14.97 -23.90
CA GLU A 260 -8.47 14.73 -22.44
C GLU A 260 -8.90 13.32 -22.06
N ARG A 261 -9.84 12.73 -22.82
CA ARG A 261 -10.35 11.38 -22.57
C ARG A 261 -9.31 10.32 -22.98
N ALA A 262 -8.56 10.54 -24.06
CA ALA A 262 -7.44 9.71 -24.46
C ALA A 262 -6.27 9.80 -23.45
N ILE A 263 -5.87 11.02 -23.07
CA ILE A 263 -4.86 11.28 -22.01
C ILE A 263 -5.29 10.58 -20.70
N GLY A 264 -6.57 10.72 -20.34
CA GLY A 264 -7.15 10.05 -19.18
C GLY A 264 -7.09 8.53 -19.27
N MET A 265 -7.32 7.93 -20.42
CA MET A 265 -7.23 6.47 -20.57
C MET A 265 -5.79 5.94 -20.57
N VAL A 266 -4.81 6.74 -21.01
CA VAL A 266 -3.39 6.37 -20.87
C VAL A 266 -2.96 6.42 -19.41
N LEU A 267 -3.36 7.45 -18.68
CA LEU A 267 -3.05 7.62 -17.26
C LEU A 267 -3.83 6.67 -16.35
N LEU A 268 -5.09 6.40 -16.71
CA LEU A 268 -6.07 5.67 -15.92
C LEU A 268 -6.85 4.69 -16.84
N PRO A 269 -6.25 3.58 -17.27
CA PRO A 269 -6.86 2.65 -18.25
C PRO A 269 -8.16 2.00 -17.77
N ASN A 270 -8.41 2.04 -16.46
CA ASN A 270 -9.60 1.46 -15.84
C ASN A 270 -10.72 2.47 -15.54
N THR A 271 -10.52 3.77 -15.78
CA THR A 271 -11.57 4.80 -15.57
C THR A 271 -12.56 4.86 -16.72
N HIS A 272 -13.23 3.75 -16.96
CA HIS A 272 -14.34 3.61 -17.89
C HIS A 272 -15.44 2.82 -17.18
N TRP A 273 -16.71 3.00 -17.57
CA TRP A 273 -17.84 2.46 -16.81
C TRP A 273 -17.79 0.94 -16.62
N ARG A 274 -17.33 0.18 -17.63
CA ARG A 274 -17.18 -1.29 -17.56
C ARG A 274 -16.10 -1.70 -16.56
N GLY A 275 -14.95 -1.03 -16.60
CA GLY A 275 -13.86 -1.24 -15.64
C GLY A 275 -14.28 -0.91 -14.21
N MET A 276 -14.95 0.23 -14.00
CA MET A 276 -15.48 0.63 -12.69
C MET A 276 -16.53 -0.37 -12.19
N ALA A 277 -17.46 -0.81 -13.03
CA ALA A 277 -18.47 -1.80 -12.65
C ALA A 277 -17.85 -3.14 -12.26
N LEU A 278 -16.86 -3.62 -13.02
CA LEU A 278 -16.14 -4.85 -12.72
C LEU A 278 -15.39 -4.76 -11.39
N GLU A 279 -14.67 -3.66 -11.17
CA GLU A 279 -13.92 -3.42 -9.93
C GLU A 279 -14.85 -3.35 -8.72
N THR A 280 -15.96 -2.62 -8.84
CA THR A 280 -17.00 -2.52 -7.81
C THR A 280 -17.62 -3.88 -7.51
N PHE A 281 -17.96 -4.66 -8.54
CA PHE A 281 -18.54 -5.99 -8.39
C PHE A 281 -17.58 -6.96 -7.69
N VAL A 282 -16.32 -7.01 -8.12
CA VAL A 282 -15.29 -7.89 -7.51
C VAL A 282 -15.04 -7.47 -6.07
N THR A 283 -14.94 -6.17 -5.80
CA THR A 283 -14.78 -5.63 -4.44
C THR A 283 -15.98 -6.01 -3.57
N ALA A 284 -17.21 -5.83 -4.06
CA ALA A 284 -18.43 -6.17 -3.35
C ALA A 284 -18.53 -7.67 -3.08
N ALA A 285 -18.17 -8.52 -4.05
CA ALA A 285 -18.17 -9.97 -3.89
C ALA A 285 -17.14 -10.43 -2.85
N PHE A 286 -15.90 -9.93 -2.93
CA PHE A 286 -14.84 -10.32 -2.01
C PHE A 286 -15.08 -9.80 -0.59
N VAL A 287 -15.44 -8.52 -0.46
CA VAL A 287 -15.73 -7.92 0.85
C VAL A 287 -17.06 -8.43 1.39
N GLY A 288 -18.04 -8.72 0.54
CA GLY A 288 -19.31 -9.33 0.94
C GLY A 288 -19.11 -10.74 1.49
N PHE A 289 -18.23 -11.52 0.88
CA PHE A 289 -17.81 -12.81 1.42
C PHE A 289 -17.12 -12.65 2.78
N ILE A 290 -16.18 -11.71 2.90
CA ILE A 290 -15.52 -11.42 4.19
C ILE A 290 -16.52 -10.95 5.26
N ALA A 291 -17.45 -10.07 4.90
CA ALA A 291 -18.49 -9.58 5.78
C ALA A 291 -19.41 -10.74 6.22
N TRP A 292 -19.83 -11.61 5.30
CA TRP A 292 -20.60 -12.80 5.63
C TRP A 292 -19.87 -13.70 6.64
N ILE A 293 -18.55 -13.89 6.49
CA ILE A 293 -17.76 -14.61 7.49
C ILE A 293 -17.76 -13.87 8.84
N PHE A 294 -17.56 -12.55 8.86
CA PHE A 294 -17.62 -11.76 10.09
C PHE A 294 -18.99 -11.77 10.77
N ALA A 295 -20.07 -11.83 10.00
CA ALA A 295 -21.43 -11.91 10.53
C ALA A 295 -21.68 -13.19 11.33
N GLN A 296 -20.86 -14.23 11.14
CA GLN A 296 -20.93 -15.48 11.91
C GLN A 296 -20.20 -15.40 13.26
N ARG A 297 -19.65 -14.22 13.65
CA ARG A 297 -18.99 -14.03 14.95
C ARG A 297 -19.97 -14.08 16.12
N ALA A 298 -19.59 -14.79 17.19
CA ALA A 298 -20.25 -14.70 18.49
C ALA A 298 -19.94 -13.39 19.24
N SER A 299 -18.84 -12.69 18.90
CA SER A 299 -18.34 -11.52 19.62
C SER A 299 -18.82 -10.16 19.09
N GLY A 300 -19.80 -10.14 18.17
CA GLY A 300 -20.29 -8.92 17.52
C GLY A 300 -19.35 -8.34 16.45
N PRO A 301 -19.80 -7.29 15.73
CA PRO A 301 -19.02 -6.63 14.69
C PRO A 301 -17.81 -5.87 15.28
N PRO A 302 -16.74 -5.67 14.50
CA PRO A 302 -15.62 -4.82 14.91
C PRO A 302 -16.07 -3.38 15.23
N PRO A 303 -15.27 -2.57 15.95
CA PRO A 303 -15.64 -1.18 16.22
C PRO A 303 -15.87 -0.39 14.92
N ILE A 304 -17.02 0.30 14.85
CA ILE A 304 -17.46 1.04 13.65
C ILE A 304 -16.44 2.07 13.16
N ASN A 305 -15.78 2.77 14.08
CA ASN A 305 -14.74 3.75 13.78
C ASN A 305 -13.46 3.13 13.21
N LEU A 306 -13.14 1.90 13.62
CA LEU A 306 -12.00 1.16 13.08
C LEU A 306 -12.28 0.75 11.63
N VAL A 307 -13.51 0.29 11.36
CA VAL A 307 -13.94 0.00 9.98
C VAL A 307 -13.92 1.25 9.11
N ALA A 308 -14.47 2.36 9.59
CA ALA A 308 -14.45 3.64 8.90
C ALA A 308 -13.01 4.11 8.60
N SER A 309 -12.13 4.07 9.60
CA SER A 309 -10.70 4.41 9.46
C SER A 309 -10.01 3.54 8.40
N TYR A 310 -10.30 2.24 8.41
CA TYR A 310 -9.69 1.28 7.49
C TYR A 310 -10.15 1.50 6.05
N VAL A 311 -11.45 1.73 5.83
CA VAL A 311 -11.97 2.08 4.51
C VAL A 311 -11.37 3.39 4.00
N GLY A 312 -11.28 4.41 4.87
CA GLY A 312 -10.63 5.67 4.55
C GLY A 312 -9.16 5.51 4.15
N LEU A 313 -8.41 4.68 4.89
CA LEU A 313 -7.02 4.33 4.59
C LEU A 313 -6.90 3.61 3.24
N LEU A 314 -7.68 2.56 2.99
CA LEU A 314 -7.66 1.82 1.72
C LEU A 314 -7.97 2.72 0.53
N THR A 315 -8.93 3.63 0.70
CA THR A 315 -9.32 4.63 -0.31
C THR A 315 -8.16 5.58 -0.59
N ALA A 316 -7.49 6.09 0.45
CA ALA A 316 -6.32 6.94 0.29
C ALA A 316 -5.16 6.22 -0.40
N LEU A 317 -4.87 4.95 -0.05
CA LEU A 317 -3.79 4.16 -0.66
C LEU A 317 -3.90 4.05 -2.19
N ARG A 318 -5.11 4.14 -2.76
CA ARG A 318 -5.31 4.16 -4.22
C ARG A 318 -4.60 5.34 -4.89
N PHE A 319 -4.54 6.49 -4.25
CA PHE A 319 -3.83 7.67 -4.77
C PHE A 319 -2.31 7.55 -4.65
N GLN A 320 -1.79 6.74 -3.71
CA GLN A 320 -0.37 6.39 -3.71
C GLN A 320 0.00 5.51 -4.90
N GLN A 321 -0.86 4.54 -5.24
CA GLN A 321 -0.69 3.71 -6.42
C GLN A 321 -0.80 4.54 -7.69
N LEU A 322 -1.74 5.49 -7.74
CA LEU A 322 -1.88 6.44 -8.84
C LEU A 322 -0.61 7.28 -9.01
N HIS A 323 -0.07 7.85 -7.93
CA HIS A 323 1.18 8.62 -7.99
C HIS A 323 2.36 7.79 -8.50
N ARG A 324 2.49 6.55 -8.04
CA ARG A 324 3.53 5.64 -8.53
C ARG A 324 3.36 5.34 -10.02
N ALA A 325 2.13 5.14 -10.47
CA ALA A 325 1.81 4.90 -11.87
C ALA A 325 2.12 6.13 -12.73
N THR A 326 1.78 7.35 -12.28
CA THR A 326 2.09 8.58 -13.03
C THR A 326 3.59 8.82 -13.17
N LEU A 327 4.39 8.51 -12.14
CA LEU A 327 5.85 8.55 -12.22
C LEU A 327 6.42 7.50 -13.19
N MET A 328 5.86 6.30 -13.21
CA MET A 328 6.29 5.23 -14.13
C MET A 328 5.93 5.54 -15.60
N LEU A 329 4.82 6.23 -15.82
CA LEU A 329 4.33 6.64 -17.14
C LEU A 329 4.90 7.97 -17.61
N ARG A 330 5.80 8.61 -16.83
CA ARG A 330 6.41 9.90 -17.19
C ARG A 330 7.12 9.88 -18.55
N PRO A 331 7.90 8.84 -18.94
CA PRO A 331 8.45 8.76 -20.29
C PRO A 331 7.36 8.72 -21.36
N SER A 332 6.28 7.97 -21.12
CA SER A 332 5.14 7.86 -22.02
C SER A 332 4.29 9.14 -22.11
N LEU A 333 4.37 10.02 -21.11
CA LEU A 333 3.71 11.33 -21.15
C LEU A 333 4.36 12.26 -22.19
N VAL A 334 5.62 12.04 -22.58
CA VAL A 334 6.26 12.75 -23.69
C VAL A 334 5.58 12.39 -25.00
N ASP A 335 5.31 11.10 -25.23
CA ASP A 335 4.64 10.66 -26.47
C ASP A 335 3.21 11.15 -26.53
N VAL A 336 2.52 11.13 -25.38
CA VAL A 336 1.18 11.68 -25.28
C VAL A 336 1.20 13.19 -25.50
N TYR A 337 2.22 13.91 -25.02
CA TYR A 337 2.41 15.34 -25.30
C TYR A 337 2.61 15.59 -26.81
N LEU A 338 3.49 14.83 -27.46
CA LEU A 338 3.74 14.94 -28.90
C LEU A 338 2.50 14.58 -29.73
N ALA A 339 1.78 13.52 -29.35
CA ALA A 339 0.56 13.07 -30.03
C ALA A 339 -0.65 13.98 -29.81
N SER A 340 -0.75 14.61 -28.64
CA SER A 340 -1.85 15.55 -28.33
C SER A 340 -1.61 16.96 -28.88
N ALA A 341 -0.37 17.27 -29.31
CA ALA A 341 0.05 18.55 -29.90
C ALA A 341 -0.59 19.79 -29.20
N PRO A 342 -0.46 19.92 -27.87
CA PRO A 342 -1.07 21.02 -27.12
C PRO A 342 -0.42 22.35 -27.50
N ARG A 343 -1.16 23.47 -27.42
CA ARG A 343 -0.65 24.79 -27.81
C ARG A 343 0.43 25.31 -26.85
N SER A 344 0.46 24.78 -25.62
CA SER A 344 1.49 25.08 -24.62
C SER A 344 1.71 23.91 -23.64
N GLN A 345 2.86 23.90 -22.96
CA GLN A 345 3.10 22.93 -21.86
C GLN A 345 2.15 23.12 -20.68
N LEU A 346 1.65 24.34 -20.45
CA LEU A 346 0.69 24.62 -19.37
C LEU A 346 -0.69 24.04 -19.67
N GLU A 347 -1.15 24.11 -20.93
CA GLU A 347 -2.39 23.46 -21.39
C GLU A 347 -2.32 21.93 -21.24
N PHE A 348 -1.12 21.35 -21.43
CA PHE A 348 -0.87 19.94 -21.15
C PHE A 348 -0.93 19.62 -19.66
N SER A 349 -0.29 20.41 -18.79
CA SER A 349 -0.38 20.26 -17.33
C SER A 349 -1.84 20.34 -16.83
N GLU A 350 -2.63 21.26 -17.41
CA GLU A 350 -4.06 21.39 -17.10
C GLU A 350 -4.86 20.16 -17.55
N SER A 351 -4.59 19.64 -18.74
CA SER A 351 -5.22 18.42 -19.27
C SER A 351 -4.89 17.19 -18.42
N VAL A 352 -3.63 17.06 -17.95
CA VAL A 352 -3.20 16.00 -17.04
C VAL A 352 -3.88 16.13 -15.67
N ALA A 353 -3.92 17.33 -15.10
CA ALA A 353 -4.61 17.56 -13.82
C ALA A 353 -6.13 17.28 -13.92
N SER A 354 -6.77 17.70 -15.02
CA SER A 354 -8.17 17.40 -15.33
C SER A 354 -8.43 15.90 -15.45
N ALA A 355 -7.55 15.18 -16.16
CA ALA A 355 -7.60 13.73 -16.29
C ALA A 355 -7.47 13.02 -14.94
N LEU A 356 -6.52 13.42 -14.09
CA LEU A 356 -6.34 12.86 -12.75
C LEU A 356 -7.54 13.13 -11.84
N THR A 357 -8.24 14.26 -12.01
CA THR A 357 -9.46 14.56 -11.26
C THR A 357 -10.55 13.51 -11.47
N ARG A 358 -10.60 12.86 -12.64
CA ARG A 358 -11.54 11.77 -12.93
C ARG A 358 -11.30 10.52 -12.08
N SER A 359 -10.15 10.41 -11.40
CA SER A 359 -9.86 9.32 -10.45
C SER A 359 -10.62 9.43 -9.12
N LEU A 360 -11.21 10.60 -8.81
CA LEU A 360 -12.04 10.76 -7.60
C LEU A 360 -13.27 9.84 -7.65
N LEU A 361 -13.94 9.76 -8.80
CA LEU A 361 -15.15 8.95 -8.98
C LEU A 361 -14.96 7.46 -8.67
N PRO A 362 -14.00 6.73 -9.27
CA PRO A 362 -13.80 5.31 -8.93
C PRO A 362 -13.33 5.12 -7.49
N SER A 363 -12.57 6.07 -6.93
CA SER A 363 -12.16 6.02 -5.51
C SER A 363 -13.34 6.12 -4.56
N THR A 364 -14.28 7.01 -4.85
CA THR A 364 -15.46 7.22 -4.01
C THR A 364 -16.47 6.10 -4.18
N LEU A 365 -16.67 5.59 -5.40
CA LEU A 365 -17.47 4.39 -5.64
C LEU A 365 -16.92 3.18 -4.89
N PHE A 366 -15.59 3.00 -4.90
CA PHE A 366 -14.93 1.95 -4.12
C PHE A 366 -15.21 2.10 -2.61
N ALA A 367 -15.05 3.31 -2.06
CA ALA A 367 -15.33 3.56 -0.65
C ALA A 367 -16.79 3.33 -0.27
N VAL A 368 -17.73 3.86 -1.07
CA VAL A 368 -19.19 3.67 -0.88
C VAL A 368 -19.54 2.18 -0.89
N THR A 369 -18.96 1.42 -1.83
CA THR A 369 -19.19 -0.01 -1.94
C THR A 369 -18.71 -0.75 -0.69
N LEU A 370 -17.50 -0.44 -0.22
CA LEU A 370 -16.97 -1.03 1.02
C LEU A 370 -17.85 -0.70 2.23
N LEU A 371 -18.23 0.58 2.39
CA LEU A 371 -19.07 1.01 3.51
C LEU A 371 -20.46 0.39 3.46
N ALA A 372 -21.08 0.31 2.27
CA ALA A 372 -22.39 -0.29 2.09
C ALA A 372 -22.38 -1.77 2.45
N VAL A 373 -21.39 -2.53 1.94
CA VAL A 373 -21.25 -3.96 2.24
C VAL A 373 -20.96 -4.19 3.73
N LEU A 374 -20.05 -3.41 4.32
CA LEU A 374 -19.69 -3.56 5.74
C LEU A 374 -20.80 -3.07 6.69
N SER A 375 -21.68 -2.17 6.25
CA SER A 375 -22.82 -1.70 7.06
C SER A 375 -23.80 -2.83 7.42
N VAL A 376 -23.85 -3.90 6.63
CA VAL A 376 -24.70 -5.07 6.90
C VAL A 376 -24.36 -5.71 8.26
N LEU A 377 -23.11 -5.57 8.72
CA LEU A 377 -22.64 -6.09 10.00
C LEU A 377 -23.16 -5.32 11.23
N TYR A 378 -23.74 -4.14 11.03
CA TYR A 378 -24.13 -3.24 12.12
C TYR A 378 -25.66 -3.10 12.24
N PRO A 379 -26.17 -2.73 13.43
CA PRO A 379 -27.58 -2.41 13.66
C PRO A 379 -28.06 -1.29 12.73
N GLN A 380 -29.35 -1.29 12.38
CA GLN A 380 -29.94 -0.38 11.41
C GLN A 380 -29.66 1.11 11.71
N GLU A 381 -29.64 1.48 12.99
CA GLU A 381 -29.34 2.83 13.48
C GLU A 381 -27.91 3.31 13.13
N GLN A 382 -26.96 2.39 13.02
CA GLN A 382 -25.55 2.69 12.74
C GLN A 382 -25.18 2.59 11.25
N ARG A 383 -26.07 2.03 10.41
CA ARG A 383 -25.79 1.82 8.97
C ARG A 383 -25.68 3.13 8.21
N TRP A 384 -26.65 4.03 8.40
CA TRP A 384 -26.65 5.32 7.72
C TRP A 384 -25.51 6.24 8.16
N PRO A 385 -25.20 6.36 9.47
CA PRO A 385 -23.99 7.06 9.92
C PRO A 385 -22.70 6.51 9.30
N LEU A 386 -22.55 5.18 9.18
CA LEU A 386 -21.39 4.56 8.55
C LEU A 386 -21.30 4.89 7.06
N ILE A 387 -22.41 4.76 6.31
CA ILE A 387 -22.43 5.00 4.87
C ILE A 387 -22.24 6.48 4.58
N LEU A 388 -23.06 7.37 5.16
CA LEU A 388 -23.05 8.80 4.82
C LEU A 388 -21.84 9.50 5.42
N GLY A 389 -21.56 9.28 6.72
CA GLY A 389 -20.39 9.84 7.40
C GLY A 389 -19.10 9.29 6.81
N GLY A 390 -19.03 7.99 6.57
CA GLY A 390 -17.86 7.36 5.95
C GLY A 390 -17.64 7.81 4.51
N THR A 391 -18.70 8.00 3.72
CA THR A 391 -18.57 8.50 2.34
C THR A 391 -18.07 9.93 2.31
N ALA A 392 -18.58 10.80 3.16
CA ALA A 392 -18.10 12.18 3.26
C ALA A 392 -16.61 12.24 3.64
N GLY A 393 -16.20 11.48 4.66
CA GLY A 393 -14.80 11.43 5.07
C GLY A 393 -13.89 10.76 4.04
N ALA A 394 -14.32 9.70 3.36
CA ALA A 394 -13.57 9.05 2.28
C ALA A 394 -13.45 9.94 1.03
N PHE A 395 -14.48 10.74 0.72
CA PHE A 395 -14.42 11.75 -0.33
C PHE A 395 -13.44 12.86 0.01
N GLY A 396 -13.48 13.40 1.24
CA GLY A 396 -12.49 14.36 1.75
C GLY A 396 -11.07 13.80 1.70
N SER A 397 -10.90 12.54 2.11
CA SER A 397 -9.63 11.80 2.02
C SER A 397 -9.15 11.67 0.58
N SER A 398 -10.06 11.44 -0.37
CA SER A 398 -9.75 11.32 -1.80
C SER A 398 -9.33 12.66 -2.40
N LEU A 399 -9.97 13.77 -2.02
CA LEU A 399 -9.57 15.12 -2.41
C LEU A 399 -8.18 15.47 -1.91
N ALA A 400 -7.91 15.20 -0.64
CA ALA A 400 -6.60 15.42 -0.06
C ALA A 400 -5.53 14.52 -0.72
N GLY A 401 -5.86 13.24 -0.94
CA GLY A 401 -5.01 12.29 -1.63
C GLY A 401 -4.64 12.75 -3.04
N LEU A 402 -5.62 13.18 -3.82
CA LEU A 402 -5.40 13.75 -5.15
C LEU A 402 -4.59 15.05 -5.10
N GLY A 403 -4.86 15.95 -4.15
CA GLY A 403 -4.08 17.18 -3.96
C GLY A 403 -2.60 16.87 -3.74
N VAL A 404 -2.30 15.84 -2.94
CA VAL A 404 -0.92 15.36 -2.79
C VAL A 404 -0.37 14.84 -4.12
N VAL A 405 -1.09 14.01 -4.87
CA VAL A 405 -0.64 13.53 -6.20
C VAL A 405 -0.27 14.71 -7.11
N LEU A 406 -1.10 15.74 -7.14
CA LEU A 406 -0.89 16.94 -7.97
C LEU A 406 0.34 17.74 -7.53
N MET A 407 0.55 17.94 -6.23
CA MET A 407 1.75 18.62 -5.71
C MET A 407 3.05 17.85 -5.97
N LEU A 408 2.94 16.53 -6.19
CA LEU A 408 4.06 15.62 -6.40
C LEU A 408 4.33 15.29 -7.87
N LEU A 409 3.55 15.82 -8.83
CA LEU A 409 3.76 15.58 -10.27
C LEU A 409 5.20 15.93 -10.72
N ASP A 410 5.82 16.91 -10.06
CA ASP A 410 7.15 17.45 -10.39
C ASP A 410 8.29 16.93 -9.48
N SER A 411 7.99 16.39 -8.29
CA SER A 411 9.03 16.21 -7.26
C SER A 411 9.68 14.82 -7.25
N GLU A 412 11.00 14.76 -7.45
CA GLU A 412 11.71 13.48 -7.50
C GLU A 412 11.99 12.79 -6.15
N ARG A 413 12.09 13.43 -4.97
CA ARG A 413 12.42 12.63 -3.75
C ARG A 413 12.09 13.12 -2.33
N PRO A 414 11.85 14.40 -1.97
CA PRO A 414 11.55 14.71 -0.55
C PRO A 414 10.05 14.89 -0.22
N ARG A 415 9.19 15.20 -1.18
CA ARG A 415 7.75 15.45 -0.93
C ARG A 415 6.89 14.17 -0.89
N LEU A 416 7.40 13.06 -1.45
CA LEU A 416 6.76 11.73 -1.46
C LEU A 416 6.41 11.24 -0.04
N ILE A 417 7.25 11.59 0.93
CA ILE A 417 7.20 11.13 2.31
C ILE A 417 6.10 11.85 3.08
N LEU A 418 6.09 13.19 2.97
CA LEU A 418 5.02 14.01 3.53
C LEU A 418 3.71 13.58 2.91
N GLY A 419 3.66 13.39 1.59
CA GLY A 419 2.50 12.90 0.87
C GLY A 419 1.98 11.55 1.37
N MET A 420 2.85 10.57 1.66
CA MET A 420 2.42 9.25 2.15
C MET A 420 1.93 9.25 3.60
N VAL A 421 2.57 10.01 4.48
CA VAL A 421 2.11 10.14 5.89
C VAL A 421 0.84 10.97 5.97
N VAL A 422 0.80 12.09 5.24
CA VAL A 422 -0.39 12.91 5.08
C VAL A 422 -1.52 12.09 4.47
N LEU A 423 -1.30 11.25 3.46
CA LEU A 423 -2.34 10.36 2.93
C LEU A 423 -2.86 9.34 3.95
N SER A 424 -1.96 8.73 4.74
CA SER A 424 -2.34 7.69 5.71
C SER A 424 -3.10 8.27 6.91
N MET A 425 -2.69 9.44 7.40
CA MET A 425 -3.39 10.15 8.49
C MET A 425 -4.66 10.87 7.99
N LEU A 426 -4.62 11.47 6.79
CA LEU A 426 -5.79 12.11 6.17
C LEU A 426 -6.79 11.11 5.59
N GLY A 427 -6.45 9.83 5.42
CA GLY A 427 -7.42 8.80 5.02
C GLY A 427 -8.25 8.29 6.20
N ALA A 428 -7.57 7.91 7.28
CA ALA A 428 -8.21 7.26 8.42
C ALA A 428 -8.98 8.24 9.31
N ILE A 429 -8.37 9.39 9.64
CA ILE A 429 -8.89 10.34 10.64
C ILE A 429 -10.20 11.00 10.15
N PRO A 430 -10.30 11.57 8.94
CA PRO A 430 -11.53 12.23 8.50
C PRO A 430 -12.70 11.26 8.35
N THR A 431 -12.43 10.04 7.87
CA THR A 431 -13.46 8.99 7.73
C THR A 431 -14.00 8.55 9.09
N SER A 432 -13.13 8.33 10.07
CA SER A 432 -13.56 8.03 11.44
C SER A 432 -14.27 9.20 12.12
N LEU A 433 -13.78 10.43 11.93
CA LEU A 433 -14.37 11.64 12.52
C LEU A 433 -15.78 11.90 11.99
N CYS A 434 -16.00 11.77 10.67
CA CYS A 434 -17.32 11.96 10.08
C CYS A 434 -18.31 10.87 10.54
N VAL A 435 -17.88 9.61 10.69
CA VAL A 435 -18.73 8.55 11.24
C VAL A 435 -19.01 8.76 12.72
N SER A 436 -18.01 9.14 13.52
CA SER A 436 -18.20 9.48 14.94
C SER A 436 -19.14 10.68 15.12
N ALA A 437 -19.00 11.71 14.29
CA ALA A 437 -19.89 12.86 14.31
C ALA A 437 -21.32 12.47 13.94
N ALA A 438 -21.50 11.62 12.93
CA ALA A 438 -22.81 11.10 12.53
C ALA A 438 -23.49 10.24 13.63
N LEU A 439 -22.70 9.59 14.49
CA LEU A 439 -23.22 8.76 15.58
C LEU A 439 -23.49 9.53 16.88
N TYR A 440 -22.63 10.50 17.22
CA TYR A 440 -22.58 11.06 18.58
C TYR A 440 -22.71 12.59 18.64
N SER A 441 -22.59 13.30 17.51
CA SER A 441 -22.66 14.76 17.50
C SER A 441 -24.07 15.27 17.21
N LYS A 442 -24.42 16.40 17.81
CA LYS A 442 -25.64 17.17 17.46
C LYS A 442 -25.50 17.90 16.11
N ALA A 443 -24.28 18.02 15.57
CA ALA A 443 -23.99 18.74 14.34
C ALA A 443 -23.11 17.94 13.35
N PRO A 444 -23.56 16.77 12.88
CA PRO A 444 -22.77 15.92 11.98
C PRO A 444 -22.47 16.56 10.63
N LEU A 445 -23.41 17.36 10.10
CA LEU A 445 -23.26 18.10 8.85
C LEU A 445 -22.15 19.15 8.93
N LEU A 446 -21.98 19.81 10.08
CA LEU A 446 -20.92 20.80 10.28
C LEU A 446 -19.55 20.13 10.20
N VAL A 447 -19.37 18.98 10.85
CA VAL A 447 -18.11 18.24 10.82
C VAL A 447 -17.78 17.76 9.41
N ALA A 448 -18.78 17.21 8.70
CA ALA A 448 -18.62 16.81 7.30
C ALA A 448 -18.26 18.01 6.40
N ALA A 449 -18.94 19.15 6.58
CA ALA A 449 -18.65 20.38 5.83
C ALA A 449 -17.24 20.90 6.09
N LEU A 450 -16.77 20.89 7.35
CA LEU A 450 -15.41 21.30 7.70
C LEU A 450 -14.34 20.38 7.06
N VAL A 451 -14.56 19.06 7.10
CA VAL A 451 -13.67 18.09 6.45
C VAL A 451 -13.61 18.33 4.94
N LEU A 452 -14.76 18.51 4.29
CA LEU A 452 -14.85 18.74 2.86
C LEU A 452 -14.27 20.10 2.45
N ALA A 453 -14.51 21.15 3.25
CA ALA A 453 -13.96 22.49 3.01
C ALA A 453 -12.43 22.50 3.14
N GLY A 454 -11.90 21.85 4.19
CA GLY A 454 -10.45 21.73 4.39
C GLY A 454 -9.77 20.93 3.28
N ALA A 455 -10.30 19.75 2.96
CA ALA A 455 -9.75 18.91 1.89
C ALA A 455 -9.93 19.53 0.50
N GLY A 456 -11.07 20.17 0.25
CA GLY A 456 -11.36 20.90 -0.98
C GLY A 456 -10.45 22.11 -1.17
N GLY A 457 -10.24 22.90 -0.11
CA GLY A 457 -9.32 24.03 -0.12
C GLY A 457 -7.86 23.61 -0.36
N PHE A 458 -7.43 22.49 0.24
CA PHE A 458 -6.12 21.91 -0.05
C PHE A 458 -6.02 21.43 -1.50
N TYR A 459 -7.03 20.74 -2.02
CA TYR A 459 -7.08 20.28 -3.41
C TYR A 459 -7.04 21.45 -4.41
N THR A 460 -7.83 22.51 -4.19
CA THR A 460 -7.84 23.68 -5.09
C THR A 460 -6.50 24.40 -5.06
N TYR A 461 -5.86 24.55 -3.89
CA TYR A 461 -4.51 25.07 -3.76
C TYR A 461 -3.49 24.21 -4.51
N ALA A 462 -3.51 22.89 -4.29
CA ALA A 462 -2.62 21.94 -4.94
C ALA A 462 -2.78 21.95 -6.47
N ARG A 463 -4.02 21.99 -6.97
CA ARG A 463 -4.33 22.10 -8.41
C ARG A 463 -3.82 23.41 -8.98
N ALA A 464 -4.05 24.54 -8.30
CA ALA A 464 -3.54 25.84 -8.72
C ALA A 464 -2.00 25.85 -8.78
N GLN A 465 -1.33 25.16 -7.84
CA GLN A 465 0.12 25.03 -7.86
C GLN A 465 0.59 24.11 -8.99
N ALA A 466 -0.07 22.99 -9.24
CA ALA A 466 0.30 22.05 -10.30
C ALA A 466 0.16 22.64 -11.71
N ILE A 467 -0.84 23.50 -11.94
CA ILE A 467 -1.08 24.13 -13.25
C ILE A 467 -0.13 25.33 -13.49
N ARG A 468 0.50 25.87 -12.45
CA ARG A 468 1.46 27.00 -12.58
C ARG A 468 2.81 26.61 -13.17
N TRP A 469 3.18 25.33 -13.13
CA TRP A 469 4.49 24.86 -13.57
C TRP A 469 4.34 23.82 -14.69
N PRO A 470 5.15 23.90 -15.76
CA PRO A 470 5.17 22.85 -16.78
C PRO A 470 5.71 21.55 -16.18
N ILE A 471 5.11 20.42 -16.59
CA ILE A 471 5.63 19.09 -16.22
C ILE A 471 7.03 18.95 -16.84
N ARG A 472 8.04 18.69 -16.01
CA ARG A 472 9.40 18.40 -16.49
C ARG A 472 9.46 17.00 -17.10
N PHE A 473 9.90 16.91 -18.35
CA PHE A 473 10.22 15.65 -19.00
C PHE A 473 11.68 15.32 -18.70
N ASP A 474 11.94 14.14 -18.15
CA ASP A 474 13.30 13.64 -17.89
C ASP A 474 13.94 13.27 -19.24
N GLY A 475 14.45 14.29 -19.92
CA GLY A 475 15.03 14.22 -21.27
C GLY A 475 15.57 15.55 -21.80
N ALA A 476 15.39 16.65 -21.06
CA ALA A 476 16.02 17.93 -21.37
C ALA A 476 16.91 18.37 -20.20
N THR A 477 18.05 17.70 -20.03
CA THR A 477 19.38 18.26 -19.68
C THR A 477 20.42 17.16 -19.64
#